data_AF-A0A3M5LLT0-F1
#
_entry.id   AF-A0A3M5LLT0-F1
#
_cell.length_a   1.000
_cell.length_b   1.000
_cell.length_c   1.000
_cell.angle_alpha   90.00
_cell.angle_beta   90.00
_cell.angle_gamma   90.00
#
_symmetry.space_group_name_H-M   'P 1'
#
loop_
_entity.id
_entity.type
_entity.pdbx_description
1 polymer ?
#
loop_
_entity_poly.entity_id
_entity_poly.type
_entity_poly.pdbx_seq_one_letter_code
_entity_poly.pdbx_strand_id
1 'polypeptide(L)'
;MNTLIKSVLTTRAGYGLTVLRVIVGIAFIAHGSQKLFGAFGGYGLEGTAQYMESLGLTPGYLMALMSGSAEFFGGLGLLLGLLARPAAVVVILLLLVAIFTVHIHNGFFMANNGYEYALALLGGAVAV
;
A
#
# COMPACT_ATOMS: atom_id res chain seq x y z
N MET A 1 23.83 -20.21 2.31
CA MET A 1 22.54 -19.59 1.99
C MET A 1 22.48 -19.30 0.49
N ASN A 2 21.46 -19.78 -0.21
CA ASN A 2 21.32 -19.65 -1.67
C ASN A 2 21.28 -18.16 -2.11
N THR A 3 21.83 -17.83 -3.28
CA THR A 3 21.89 -16.46 -3.83
C THR A 3 20.50 -15.83 -3.97
N LEU A 4 19.49 -16.63 -4.31
CA LEU A 4 18.08 -16.21 -4.35
C LEU A 4 17.54 -15.79 -2.98
N ILE A 5 17.90 -16.53 -1.92
CA ILE A 5 17.46 -16.20 -0.56
C ILE A 5 18.13 -14.89 -0.11
N LYS A 6 19.42 -14.70 -0.42
CA LYS A 6 20.11 -13.43 -0.16
C LYS A 6 19.47 -12.28 -0.94
N SER A 7 19.15 -12.42 -2.22
CA SER A 7 18.61 -11.32 -3.03
C SER A 7 17.21 -10.86 -2.61
N VAL A 8 16.44 -11.74 -1.96
CA VAL A 8 15.10 -11.46 -1.42
C VAL A 8 15.16 -10.88 0.00
N LEU A 9 16.11 -11.34 0.82
CA LEU A 9 16.22 -10.93 2.22
C LEU A 9 17.13 -9.71 2.46
N THR A 10 18.11 -9.45 1.58
CA THR A 10 19.03 -8.32 1.77
C THR A 10 18.55 -7.07 1.06
N THR A 11 18.31 -6.01 1.81
CA THR A 11 18.05 -4.66 1.28
C THR A 11 19.35 -3.85 1.34
N ARG A 12 19.98 -3.59 0.20
CA ARG A 12 21.18 -2.74 0.10
C ARG A 12 20.78 -1.38 -0.48
N ALA A 13 20.26 -0.52 0.38
CA ALA A 13 19.86 0.83 0.02
C ALA A 13 20.85 1.83 0.62
N GLY A 14 21.26 2.84 -0.15
CA GLY A 14 21.90 4.02 0.43
C GLY A 14 20.94 4.74 1.40
N TYR A 15 21.46 5.66 2.21
CA TYR A 15 20.64 6.37 3.22
C TYR A 15 19.40 7.05 2.61
N GLY A 16 19.52 7.66 1.42
CA GLY A 16 18.38 8.30 0.74
C GLY A 16 17.22 7.34 0.43
N LEU A 17 17.53 6.18 -0.16
CA LEU A 17 16.52 5.15 -0.44
C LEU A 17 15.95 4.53 0.84
N THR A 18 16.76 4.43 1.89
CA THR A 18 16.28 3.94 3.20
C THR A 18 15.24 4.88 3.80
N VAL A 19 15.47 6.20 3.75
CA VAL A 19 14.50 7.20 4.24
C VAL A 19 13.20 7.13 3.45
N LEU A 20 13.28 7.10 2.12
CA LEU A 20 12.09 6.98 1.26
C LEU A 20 11.29 5.72 1.59
N ARG A 21 11.95 4.57 1.67
CA ARG A 21 11.34 3.27 2.01
C ARG A 21 10.62 3.31 3.35
N VAL A 22 11.24 3.90 4.38
CA VAL A 22 10.64 4.00 5.71
C VAL A 22 9.40 4.88 5.70
N ILE A 23 9.45 6.06 5.06
CA ILE A 23 8.30 6.97 4.99
C ILE A 23 7.14 6.33 4.22
N VAL A 24 7.42 5.72 3.07
CA VAL A 24 6.41 4.98 2.28
C VAL A 24 5.82 3.83 3.11
N GLY A 25 6.66 3.08 3.83
CA GLY A 25 6.22 2.02 4.72
C GLY A 25 5.28 2.51 5.82
N ILE A 26 5.60 3.64 6.47
CA ILE A 26 4.74 4.27 7.49
C ILE A 26 3.39 4.66 6.90
N ALA A 27 3.36 5.27 5.71
CA ALA A 27 2.11 5.66 5.05
C ALA A 27 1.20 4.44 4.82
N PHE A 28 1.74 3.35 4.29
CA PHE A 28 0.98 2.12 4.08
C PHE A 28 0.52 1.46 5.38
N ILE A 29 1.35 1.46 6.45
CA ILE A 29 0.94 0.96 7.76
C ILE A 29 -0.25 1.76 8.29
N ALA A 30 -0.21 3.09 8.18
CA ALA A 30 -1.29 3.96 8.64
C ALA A 30 -2.60 3.66 7.89
N HIS A 31 -2.57 3.63 6.55
CA HIS A 31 -3.75 3.33 5.74
C HIS A 31 -4.27 1.89 5.92
N GLY A 32 -3.37 0.91 6.00
CA GLY A 32 -3.74 -0.48 6.28
C GLY A 32 -4.38 -0.63 7.66
N SER A 33 -3.89 0.12 8.66
CA SER A 33 -4.48 0.14 10.01
C SER A 33 -5.87 0.77 10.04
N GLN A 34 -6.11 1.79 9.21
CA GLN A 34 -7.46 2.37 9.03
C GLN A 34 -8.44 1.33 8.48
N LYS A 35 -8.01 0.53 7.49
CA LYS A 35 -8.84 -0.49 6.84
C LYS A 35 -9.05 -1.73 7.71
N LEU A 36 -8.02 -2.23 8.39
CA LEU A 36 -8.12 -3.48 9.15
C LEU A 36 -8.67 -3.28 10.57
N PHE A 37 -8.26 -2.20 11.23
CA PHE A 37 -8.46 -2.05 12.68
C PHE A 37 -9.31 -0.83 13.05
N GLY A 38 -9.73 -0.01 12.07
CA GLY A 38 -10.42 1.26 12.34
C GLY A 38 -9.55 2.29 13.08
N ALA A 39 -8.23 2.08 13.10
CA ALA A 39 -7.31 3.01 13.74
C ALA A 39 -7.28 4.36 13.00
N PHE A 40 -6.81 5.42 13.67
CA PHE A 40 -6.66 6.75 13.08
C PHE A 40 -7.95 7.30 12.43
N GLY A 41 -9.12 6.98 13.01
CA GLY A 41 -10.42 7.38 12.47
C GLY A 41 -10.84 6.64 11.20
N GLY A 42 -10.22 5.50 10.91
CA GLY A 42 -10.56 4.65 9.77
C GLY A 42 -11.89 3.90 9.94
N TYR A 43 -12.42 3.40 8.83
CA TYR A 43 -13.73 2.73 8.79
C TYR A 43 -13.73 1.32 9.37
N GLY A 44 -12.56 0.74 9.66
CA GLY A 44 -12.43 -0.66 10.00
C GLY A 44 -12.81 -1.57 8.84
N LEU A 45 -12.83 -2.87 9.10
CA LEU A 45 -12.95 -3.87 8.06
C LEU A 45 -14.36 -3.86 7.45
N GLU A 46 -15.39 -3.75 8.29
CA GLU A 46 -16.79 -3.73 7.88
C GLU A 46 -17.13 -2.45 7.09
N GLY A 47 -16.71 -1.28 7.57
CA GLY A 47 -16.98 -0.02 6.87
C GLY A 47 -16.19 0.07 5.55
N THR A 48 -14.96 -0.43 5.53
CA THR A 48 -14.18 -0.53 4.29
C THR A 48 -14.82 -1.53 3.33
N ALA A 49 -15.36 -2.65 3.81
CA ALA A 49 -16.08 -3.62 2.99
C ALA A 49 -17.28 -2.97 2.28
N GLN A 50 -18.11 -2.24 3.03
CA GLN A 50 -19.25 -1.52 2.48
C GLN A 50 -18.82 -0.48 1.42
N TYR A 51 -17.72 0.25 1.69
CA TYR A 51 -17.15 1.17 0.71
C TYR A 51 -16.70 0.45 -0.57
N MET A 52 -16.03 -0.69 -0.46
CA MET A 52 -15.62 -1.49 -1.63
C MET A 52 -16.83 -1.98 -2.44
N GLU A 53 -17.91 -2.42 -1.78
CA GLU A 53 -19.13 -2.81 -2.49
C GLU A 53 -19.80 -1.65 -3.20
N SER A 54 -19.77 -0.44 -2.62
CA SER A 54 -20.30 0.77 -3.27
C SER A 54 -19.55 1.12 -4.57
N LEU A 55 -18.30 0.67 -4.71
CA LEU A 55 -17.47 0.80 -5.90
C LEU A 55 -17.64 -0.38 -6.89
N GLY A 56 -18.47 -1.36 -6.58
CA GLY A 56 -18.63 -2.59 -7.35
C GLY A 56 -17.51 -3.63 -7.14
N LEU A 57 -16.65 -3.44 -6.13
CA LEU A 57 -15.58 -4.38 -5.77
C LEU A 57 -16.13 -5.45 -4.82
N THR A 58 -16.76 -6.47 -5.41
CA THR A 58 -17.38 -7.58 -4.67
C THR A 58 -16.55 -8.86 -4.73
N PRO A 59 -16.46 -9.67 -3.66
CA PRO A 59 -17.09 -9.47 -2.33
C PRO A 59 -16.35 -8.42 -1.49
N GLY A 60 -17.07 -7.44 -0.93
CA GLY A 60 -16.45 -6.27 -0.30
C GLY A 60 -15.55 -6.59 0.88
N TYR A 61 -15.97 -7.52 1.74
CA TYR A 61 -15.18 -7.92 2.91
C TYR A 61 -13.85 -8.55 2.52
N LEU A 62 -13.85 -9.38 1.46
CA LEU A 62 -12.61 -9.97 0.95
C LEU A 62 -11.70 -8.88 0.35
N MET A 63 -12.25 -7.93 -0.40
CA MET A 63 -11.49 -6.81 -0.98
C MET A 63 -10.92 -5.88 0.09
N ALA A 64 -11.69 -5.59 1.15
CA ALA A 64 -11.25 -4.83 2.30
C ALA A 64 -10.12 -5.55 3.05
N LEU A 65 -10.26 -6.85 3.28
CA LEU A 65 -9.24 -7.66 3.94
C LEU A 65 -7.96 -7.73 3.10
N MET A 66 -8.07 -7.97 1.79
CA MET A 66 -6.94 -8.03 0.87
C MET A 66 -6.21 -6.69 0.78
N SER A 67 -6.94 -5.59 0.57
CA SER A 67 -6.35 -4.25 0.46
C SER A 67 -5.74 -3.80 1.79
N GLY A 68 -6.46 -3.94 2.91
CA GLY A 68 -5.95 -3.59 4.23
C GLY A 68 -4.72 -4.41 4.62
N SER A 69 -4.72 -5.72 4.34
CA SER A 69 -3.57 -6.60 4.62
C SER A 69 -2.37 -6.27 3.74
N ALA A 70 -2.59 -6.03 2.45
CA ALA A 70 -1.54 -5.65 1.52
C ALA A 70 -0.87 -4.34 1.94
N GLU A 71 -1.64 -3.32 2.33
CA GLU A 71 -1.08 -2.06 2.85
C GLU A 71 -0.37 -2.26 4.19
N PHE A 72 -1.01 -2.89 5.16
CA PHE A 72 -0.45 -2.99 6.51
C PHE A 72 0.83 -3.84 6.54
N PHE A 73 0.76 -5.08 6.04
CA PHE A 73 1.90 -5.98 6.07
C PHE A 73 2.95 -5.64 5.00
N GLY A 74 2.52 -5.11 3.84
CA GLY A 74 3.44 -4.56 2.85
C GLY A 74 4.20 -3.37 3.41
N GLY A 75 3.51 -2.45 4.08
CA GLY A 75 4.12 -1.31 4.78
C GLY A 75 5.10 -1.74 5.87
N LEU A 76 4.78 -2.77 6.66
CA LEU A 76 5.71 -3.36 7.64
C LEU A 76 6.98 -3.93 6.98
N GLY A 77 6.83 -4.66 5.87
CA GLY A 77 7.96 -5.19 5.10
C GLY A 77 8.86 -4.09 4.57
N LEU A 78 8.28 -3.00 4.06
CA LEU A 78 9.01 -1.81 3.63
C LEU A 78 9.70 -1.11 4.80
N LEU A 79 9.00 -0.83 5.89
CA LEU A 79 9.54 -0.14 7.05
C LEU A 79 10.76 -0.87 7.62
N LEU A 80 10.60 -2.17 7.91
CA LEU A 80 11.64 -3.01 8.49
C LEU A 80 12.75 -3.33 7.50
N GLY A 81 12.49 -3.21 6.19
CA GLY A 81 13.41 -3.63 5.14
C GLY A 81 13.52 -5.14 4.99
N LEU A 82 12.57 -5.89 5.56
CA LEU A 82 12.47 -7.35 5.47
C LEU A 82 11.52 -7.72 4.34
N LEU A 83 11.97 -8.56 3.41
CA LEU A 83 11.19 -8.89 2.20
C LEU A 83 10.71 -7.63 1.47
N ALA A 84 11.50 -6.54 1.51
CA ALA A 84 11.10 -5.23 1.01
C ALA A 84 10.69 -5.27 -0.47
N ARG A 85 11.36 -6.08 -1.29
CA ARG A 85 11.03 -6.28 -2.71
C ARG A 85 9.68 -6.98 -2.93
N PRO A 86 9.41 -8.17 -2.35
CA PRO A 86 8.06 -8.73 -2.36
C PRO A 86 6.99 -7.78 -1.82
N ALA A 87 7.28 -7.09 -0.72
CA ALA A 87 6.36 -6.12 -0.12
C ALA A 87 6.06 -4.95 -1.08
N ALA A 88 7.08 -4.41 -1.75
CA ALA A 88 6.95 -3.38 -2.78
C ALA A 88 6.03 -3.84 -3.92
N VAL A 89 6.24 -5.06 -4.44
CA VAL A 89 5.39 -5.61 -5.52
C VAL A 89 3.91 -5.67 -5.09
N VAL A 90 3.64 -6.14 -3.88
CA VAL A 90 2.26 -6.22 -3.35
C VAL A 90 1.61 -4.84 -3.29
N VAL A 91 2.31 -3.84 -2.74
CA VAL A 91 1.74 -2.49 -2.63
C VAL A 91 1.66 -1.76 -3.98
N ILE A 92 2.55 -2.04 -4.93
CA ILE A 92 2.48 -1.51 -6.30
C ILE A 92 1.20 -2.01 -6.97
N LEU A 93 0.92 -3.32 -6.92
CA LEU A 93 -0.28 -3.90 -7.51
C LEU A 93 -1.55 -3.31 -6.87
N LEU A 94 -1.55 -3.16 -5.55
CA LEU A 94 -2.64 -2.50 -4.82
C LEU A 94 -2.88 -1.07 -5.32
N LEU A 95 -1.81 -0.27 -5.45
CA LEU A 95 -1.93 1.11 -5.88
C LEU A 95 -2.40 1.23 -7.33
N LEU A 96 -1.96 0.33 -8.21
CA LEU A 96 -2.48 0.29 -9.59
C LEU A 96 -3.99 0.05 -9.60
N VAL A 97 -4.47 -0.91 -8.82
CA VAL A 97 -5.92 -1.14 -8.66
C VAL A 97 -6.59 0.14 -8.14
N ALA A 98 -6.12 0.71 -7.04
CA ALA A 98 -6.70 1.91 -6.45
C ALA A 98 -6.75 3.11 -7.42
N ILE A 99 -5.68 3.32 -8.19
CA ILE A 99 -5.61 4.39 -9.20
C ILE A 99 -6.70 4.16 -10.24
N PHE A 100 -6.76 2.98 -10.87
CA PHE A 100 -7.65 2.76 -12.01
C PHE A 100 -9.12 2.54 -11.62
N THR A 101 -9.41 2.10 -10.40
CA THR A 101 -10.80 1.87 -9.95
C THR A 101 -11.39 3.08 -9.23
N VAL A 102 -10.59 3.81 -8.43
CA VAL A 102 -11.11 4.87 -7.54
C VAL A 102 -10.70 6.27 -7.97
N HIS A 103 -9.45 6.47 -8.42
CA HIS A 103 -8.89 7.82 -8.49
C HIS A 103 -8.72 8.39 -9.91
N ILE A 104 -8.61 7.55 -10.94
CA ILE A 104 -8.23 7.99 -12.29
C ILE A 104 -9.24 8.99 -12.90
N HIS A 105 -10.53 8.82 -12.58
CA HIS A 105 -11.61 9.67 -13.09
C HIS A 105 -11.68 11.04 -12.39
N ASN A 106 -11.04 11.20 -11.23
CA ASN A 106 -11.02 12.45 -10.46
C ASN A 106 -9.88 13.39 -10.89
N GLY A 107 -9.09 13.01 -11.89
CA GLY A 107 -7.93 13.75 -12.36
C GLY A 107 -6.73 13.61 -11.43
N PHE A 108 -5.72 14.46 -11.64
CA PHE A 108 -4.45 14.35 -10.92
C PHE A 108 -4.57 14.74 -9.44
N PHE A 109 -5.05 15.95 -9.14
CA PHE A 109 -4.88 16.58 -7.83
C PHE A 109 -5.62 15.88 -6.68
N MET A 110 -4.91 15.69 -5.58
CA MET A 110 -5.44 15.07 -4.35
C MET A 110 -6.64 15.84 -3.76
N ALA A 111 -6.69 17.16 -3.95
CA ALA A 111 -7.82 18.00 -3.51
C ALA A 111 -9.17 17.56 -4.10
N ASN A 112 -9.16 16.90 -5.26
CA ASN A 112 -10.35 16.36 -5.92
C ASN A 112 -10.54 14.86 -5.65
N ASN A 113 -9.83 14.26 -4.70
CA ASN A 113 -9.65 12.80 -4.58
C ASN A 113 -9.00 12.17 -5.82
N GLY A 114 -8.13 12.93 -6.50
CA GLY A 114 -7.34 12.47 -7.63
C GLY A 114 -6.22 11.50 -7.26
N TYR A 115 -5.50 11.01 -8.27
CA TYR A 115 -4.51 9.94 -8.11
C TYR A 115 -3.10 10.41 -7.71
N GLU A 116 -2.86 11.70 -7.48
CA GLU A 116 -1.55 12.30 -7.15
C GLU A 116 -0.84 11.58 -5.99
N TYR A 117 -1.52 11.38 -4.87
CA TYR A 117 -0.92 10.74 -3.70
C TYR A 117 -0.65 9.25 -3.92
N ALA A 118 -1.59 8.54 -4.56
CA ALA A 118 -1.40 7.14 -4.92
C ALA A 118 -0.22 6.96 -5.89
N LEU A 119 -0.04 7.88 -6.84
CA LEU A 119 1.08 7.90 -7.76
C LEU A 119 2.42 8.19 -7.06
N ALA A 120 2.43 9.11 -6.10
CA ALA A 120 3.63 9.42 -5.32
C ALA A 120 4.10 8.19 -4.52
N LEU A 121 3.17 7.50 -3.85
CA LEU A 121 3.46 6.26 -3.13
C LEU A 121 3.88 5.13 -4.08
N LEU A 122 3.30 5.05 -5.29
CA LEU A 122 3.68 4.07 -6.32
C LEU A 122 5.12 4.29 -6.75
N GLY A 123 5.52 5.53 -7.05
CA GLY A 123 6.90 5.87 -7.39
C GLY A 123 7.86 5.53 -6.24
N GLY A 124 7.45 5.81 -5.00
CA GLY A 124 8.20 5.45 -3.80
C GLY A 124 8.40 3.94 -3.65
N ALA A 125 7.35 3.14 -3.90
CA ALA A 125 7.42 1.68 -3.84
C ALA A 125 8.27 1.08 -4.97
N VAL A 126 8.20 1.64 -6.19
CA VAL A 126 9.04 1.23 -7.33
C VAL A 126 10.53 1.50 -7.09
N ALA A 127 10.86 2.51 -6.29
CA ALA A 127 12.24 2.84 -5.95
C ALA A 127 12.90 1.86 -4.95
N VAL A 128 12.12 0.97 -4.31
CA VAL A 128 12.57 -0.01 -3.29
C VAL A 128 12.98 -1.34 -3.92
#